data_AF-A0A2D7FFE9-F1
#
_entry.id   AF-A0A2D7FFE9-F1
#
_cell.length_a   1.000
_cell.length_b   1.000
_cell.length_c   1.000
_cell.angle_alpha   90.00
_cell.angle_beta   90.00
_cell.angle_gamma   90.00
#
_symmetry.space_group_name_H-M   'P 1'
#
loop_
_entity.id
_entity.type
_entity.pdbx_description
1 polymer ?
#
loop_
_entity_poly.entity_id
_entity_poly.type
_entity_poly.pdbx_seq_one_letter_code
_entity_poly.pdbx_strand_id
1 'polypeptide(L)'
;MTIMEHTSITGRIGKCKLLELHGYIDGEVEADRVVVHETGRLYGKIKAGEAEINGYVQGEVTVHNLIKIGHVGSVSGNVQYGQMAMEAGANLSADVRNVPPQIAGDLDLTVNRGQTVRITPLDLTAVDPDDTAQNLTFSVSDAASGFVAKAGAATIALTKFTQTELQAGSIMFVHDGSMGAKASFNVVVADKEGATSGQPQTVTVNVR
;
A
#
# COMPACT_ATOMS: atom_id res chain seq x y z
N MET A 1 15.42 -7.96 32.51
CA MET A 1 14.59 -9.19 32.55
C MET A 1 15.24 -10.16 31.60
N THR A 2 15.44 -11.40 32.02
CA THR A 2 16.13 -12.42 31.21
C THR A 2 15.20 -13.61 31.06
N ILE A 3 14.97 -14.03 29.82
CA ILE A 3 14.15 -15.19 29.47
C ILE A 3 15.11 -16.28 29.03
N MET A 4 15.27 -17.28 29.89
CA MET A 4 16.21 -18.37 29.70
C MET A 4 15.71 -19.35 28.63
N GLU A 5 16.63 -20.20 28.17
CA GLU A 5 16.32 -21.31 27.28
C GLU A 5 15.22 -22.20 27.88
N HIS A 6 14.38 -22.76 27.00
CA HIS A 6 13.16 -23.52 27.37
C HIS A 6 12.04 -22.73 28.08
N THR A 7 12.21 -21.43 28.28
CA THR A 7 11.12 -20.57 28.76
C THR A 7 10.34 -20.04 27.57
N SER A 8 9.01 -20.23 27.59
CA SER A 8 8.09 -19.68 26.60
C SER A 8 7.15 -18.70 27.28
N ILE A 9 7.09 -17.47 26.77
CA ILE A 9 6.18 -16.44 27.26
C ILE A 9 5.21 -16.07 26.16
N THR A 10 3.93 -16.07 26.49
CA THR A 10 2.88 -15.52 25.63
C THR A 10 2.26 -14.30 26.30
N GLY A 11 2.07 -13.22 25.54
CA GLY A 11 1.42 -12.00 26.02
C GLY A 11 2.30 -10.74 25.96
N ARG A 12 2.00 -9.76 26.82
CA ARG A 12 2.65 -8.44 26.79
C ARG A 12 3.71 -8.31 27.90
N ILE A 13 4.93 -7.96 27.51
CA ILE A 13 6.03 -7.56 28.38
C ILE A 13 6.26 -6.06 28.17
N GLY A 14 5.87 -5.23 29.13
CA GLY A 14 6.00 -3.77 29.03
C GLY A 14 7.07 -3.19 29.96
N LYS A 15 7.65 -2.05 29.57
CA LYS A 15 8.46 -1.15 30.40
C LYS A 15 9.68 -1.80 31.08
N CYS A 16 10.47 -2.54 30.33
CA CYS A 16 11.76 -3.07 30.81
C CYS A 16 12.93 -2.20 30.38
N LYS A 17 13.93 -1.96 31.23
CA LYS A 17 15.18 -1.26 30.79
C LYS A 17 15.99 -2.12 29.82
N LEU A 18 16.13 -3.39 30.13
CA LEU A 18 16.84 -4.37 29.33
C LEU A 18 16.04 -5.67 29.32
N LEU A 19 15.77 -6.20 28.13
CA LEU A 19 15.27 -7.54 27.91
C LEU A 19 16.35 -8.38 27.22
N GLU A 20 16.69 -9.51 27.83
CA GLU A 20 17.55 -10.53 27.23
C GLU A 20 16.73 -11.78 26.94
N LEU A 21 16.73 -12.23 25.69
CA LEU A 21 15.93 -13.35 25.22
C LEU A 21 16.82 -14.47 24.68
N HIS A 22 16.82 -15.60 25.39
CA HIS A 22 17.37 -16.89 24.92
C HIS A 22 16.27 -17.92 24.63
N GLY A 23 15.08 -17.75 25.21
CA GLY A 23 13.93 -18.61 25.01
C GLY A 23 13.00 -18.17 23.87
N TYR A 24 11.70 -18.36 24.07
CA TYR A 24 10.65 -18.03 23.11
C TYR A 24 9.70 -16.97 23.67
N ILE A 25 9.36 -15.97 22.85
CA ILE A 25 8.29 -15.01 23.13
C ILE A 25 7.32 -14.99 21.96
N ASP A 26 6.02 -15.00 22.27
CA ASP A 26 4.95 -14.67 21.34
C ASP A 26 4.06 -13.57 21.95
N GLY A 27 4.20 -12.35 21.44
CA GLY A 27 3.40 -11.22 21.88
C GLY A 27 4.10 -9.87 21.72
N GLU A 28 3.83 -8.94 22.64
CA GLU A 28 4.33 -7.55 22.56
C GLU A 28 5.41 -7.29 23.60
N VAL A 29 6.54 -6.76 23.16
CA VAL A 29 7.69 -6.39 23.98
C VAL A 29 7.94 -4.89 23.86
N GLU A 30 7.99 -4.20 25.00
CA GLU A 30 8.37 -2.79 25.09
C GLU A 30 9.51 -2.62 26.11
N ALA A 31 10.68 -2.21 25.64
CA ALA A 31 11.88 -2.04 26.47
C ALA A 31 12.85 -0.99 25.94
N ASP A 32 13.69 -0.37 26.78
CA ASP A 32 14.68 0.60 26.27
C ASP A 32 15.72 -0.10 25.38
N ARG A 33 16.20 -1.27 25.83
CA ARG A 33 17.10 -2.14 25.06
C ARG A 33 16.60 -3.59 25.01
N VAL A 34 16.62 -4.19 23.83
CA VAL A 34 16.30 -5.61 23.60
C VAL A 34 17.51 -6.33 23.02
N VAL A 35 17.87 -7.48 23.60
CA VAL A 35 18.91 -8.37 23.09
C VAL A 35 18.29 -9.73 22.87
N VAL A 36 18.23 -10.16 21.61
CA VAL A 36 17.82 -11.50 21.23
C VAL A 36 19.08 -12.30 20.95
N HIS A 37 19.38 -13.24 21.84
CA HIS A 37 20.53 -14.13 21.70
C HIS A 37 20.29 -15.19 20.62
N GLU A 38 21.32 -15.94 20.25
CA GLU A 38 21.30 -16.88 19.11
C GLU A 38 20.16 -17.93 19.17
N THR A 39 19.85 -18.42 20.38
CA THR A 39 18.76 -19.37 20.62
C THR A 39 17.39 -18.71 20.77
N GLY A 40 17.36 -17.39 20.92
CA GLY A 40 16.17 -16.59 21.14
C GLY A 40 15.26 -16.51 19.91
N ARG A 41 13.96 -16.70 20.14
CA ARG A 41 12.93 -16.54 19.11
C ARG A 41 11.83 -15.60 19.60
N LEU A 42 11.55 -14.56 18.83
CA LEU A 42 10.50 -13.60 19.14
C LEU A 42 9.53 -13.50 17.98
N TYR A 43 8.25 -13.77 18.26
CA TYR A 43 7.14 -13.54 17.36
C TYR A 43 6.25 -12.45 17.94
N GLY A 44 5.85 -11.49 17.10
CA GLY A 44 4.93 -10.41 17.49
C GLY A 44 5.55 -9.02 17.36
N LYS A 45 5.31 -8.16 18.34
CA LYS A 45 5.63 -6.72 18.24
C LYS A 45 6.76 -6.33 19.19
N ILE A 46 7.79 -5.66 18.68
CA ILE A 46 8.89 -5.11 19.47
C ILE A 46 8.87 -3.59 19.37
N LYS A 47 8.90 -2.90 20.51
CA LYS A 47 9.19 -1.48 20.61
C LYS A 47 10.41 -1.27 21.49
N ALA A 48 11.47 -0.73 20.91
CA ALA A 48 12.69 -0.43 21.66
C ALA A 48 13.37 0.88 21.28
N GLY A 49 14.25 1.36 22.16
CA GLY A 49 15.23 2.38 21.82
C GLY A 49 16.36 1.77 21.01
N GLU A 50 16.94 0.68 21.51
CA GLU A 50 18.02 -0.08 20.89
C GLU A 50 17.68 -1.58 20.82
N ALA A 51 18.08 -2.24 19.75
CA ALA A 51 17.89 -3.69 19.60
C ALA A 51 19.15 -4.36 19.04
N GLU A 52 19.53 -5.50 19.63
CA GLU A 52 20.60 -6.36 19.15
C GLU A 52 20.04 -7.74 18.86
N ILE A 53 20.02 -8.14 17.59
CA ILE A 53 19.40 -9.37 17.12
C ILE A 53 20.46 -10.35 16.64
N ASN A 54 20.73 -11.37 17.45
CA ASN A 54 21.56 -12.52 17.10
C ASN A 54 20.72 -13.79 16.86
N GLY A 55 19.45 -13.79 17.26
CA GLY A 55 18.51 -14.90 17.02
C GLY A 55 17.50 -14.61 15.92
N TYR A 56 16.27 -15.12 16.09
CA TYR A 56 15.18 -14.98 15.13
C TYR A 56 14.09 -14.03 15.63
N VAL A 57 13.71 -13.06 14.81
CA VAL A 57 12.60 -12.14 15.09
C VAL A 57 11.65 -12.11 13.90
N GLN A 58 10.35 -12.29 14.16
CA GLN A 58 9.31 -12.14 13.14
C GLN A 58 8.14 -11.29 13.64
N GLY A 59 7.79 -10.24 12.88
CA GLY A 59 6.62 -9.41 13.13
C GLY A 59 6.86 -7.92 12.93
N GLU A 60 6.37 -7.09 13.84
CA GLU A 60 6.49 -5.62 13.77
C GLU A 60 7.59 -5.14 14.72
N VAL A 61 8.67 -4.60 14.18
CA VAL A 61 9.84 -4.15 14.94
C VAL A 61 9.97 -2.64 14.79
N THR A 62 9.88 -1.90 15.90
CA THR A 62 10.07 -0.44 15.95
C THR A 62 11.23 -0.10 16.87
N VAL A 63 12.34 0.38 16.29
CA VAL A 63 13.57 0.73 17.02
C VAL A 63 13.92 2.18 16.76
N HIS A 64 13.91 3.03 17.78
CA HIS A 64 14.04 4.48 17.57
C HIS A 64 15.48 4.93 17.27
N ASN A 65 16.50 4.27 17.85
CA ASN A 65 17.90 4.66 17.70
C ASN A 65 18.65 3.71 16.75
N LEU A 66 19.08 2.55 17.25
CA LEU A 66 19.94 1.62 16.52
C LEU A 66 19.42 0.20 16.62
N ILE A 67 19.20 -0.43 15.47
CA ILE A 67 19.09 -1.89 15.37
C ILE A 67 20.42 -2.47 14.87
N LYS A 68 21.00 -3.38 15.65
CA LYS A 68 22.18 -4.17 15.28
C LYS A 68 21.75 -5.60 15.00
N ILE A 69 22.08 -6.13 13.82
CA ILE A 69 21.82 -7.52 13.45
C ILE A 69 23.18 -8.23 13.37
N GLY A 70 23.40 -9.20 14.25
CA GLY A 70 24.64 -9.99 14.28
C GLY A 70 24.70 -11.05 13.19
N HIS A 71 25.83 -11.75 13.09
CA HIS A 71 26.13 -12.66 11.97
C HIS A 71 25.13 -13.83 11.76
N VAL A 72 24.36 -14.21 12.78
CA VAL A 72 23.29 -15.23 12.72
C VAL A 72 21.90 -14.65 12.91
N GLY A 73 21.81 -13.32 13.10
CA GLY A 73 20.56 -12.62 13.30
C GLY A 73 19.68 -12.68 12.05
N SER A 74 18.41 -13.00 12.25
CA SER A 74 17.39 -13.00 11.21
C SER A 74 16.18 -12.20 11.67
N VAL A 75 15.83 -11.15 10.92
CA VAL A 75 14.66 -10.32 11.19
C VAL A 75 13.72 -10.39 9.98
N SER A 76 12.46 -10.74 10.21
CA SER A 76 11.42 -10.80 9.19
C SER A 76 10.19 -9.99 9.56
N GLY A 77 9.63 -9.25 8.61
CA GLY A 77 8.36 -8.51 8.77
C GLY A 77 8.50 -7.00 8.59
N ASN A 78 7.70 -6.22 9.32
CA ASN A 78 7.70 -4.75 9.20
C ASN A 78 8.71 -4.15 10.19
N VAL A 79 9.79 -3.57 9.68
CA VAL A 79 10.88 -3.03 10.52
C VAL A 79 11.00 -1.52 10.30
N GLN A 80 10.73 -0.76 11.35
CA GLN A 80 10.99 0.68 11.43
C GLN A 80 12.21 0.91 12.33
N TYR A 81 13.22 1.61 11.81
CA TYR A 81 14.46 1.86 12.52
C TYR A 81 14.98 3.28 12.27
N GLY A 82 15.65 3.87 13.26
CA GLY A 82 16.39 5.12 13.08
C GLY A 82 17.70 4.89 12.30
N GLN A 83 18.54 3.98 12.80
CA GLN A 83 19.79 3.55 12.19
C GLN A 83 19.91 2.03 12.24
N MET A 84 20.66 1.46 11.29
CA MET A 84 20.88 0.02 11.19
C MET A 84 22.37 -0.30 11.04
N ALA A 85 22.84 -1.33 11.75
CA ALA A 85 24.15 -1.94 11.59
C ALA A 85 24.00 -3.46 11.40
N MET A 86 24.63 -4.03 10.39
CA MET A 86 24.58 -5.46 10.09
C MET A 86 25.98 -6.05 10.05
N GLU A 87 26.18 -7.19 10.72
CA GLU A 87 27.39 -7.98 10.61
C GLU A 87 27.33 -8.93 9.40
N ALA A 88 28.49 -9.36 8.90
CA ALA A 88 28.54 -10.30 7.77
C ALA A 88 27.84 -11.63 8.14
N GLY A 89 26.85 -12.03 7.35
CA GLY A 89 26.02 -13.22 7.60
C GLY A 89 24.60 -12.91 8.12
N ALA A 90 24.36 -11.68 8.59
CA ALA A 90 23.04 -11.23 9.01
C ALA A 90 22.01 -11.32 7.87
N ASN A 91 20.78 -11.71 8.19
CA ASN A 91 19.66 -11.75 7.25
C ASN A 91 18.54 -10.80 7.69
N LEU A 92 18.01 -10.02 6.74
CA LEU A 92 16.88 -9.13 6.93
C LEU A 92 15.91 -9.32 5.77
N SER A 93 14.69 -9.74 6.08
CA SER A 93 13.60 -9.90 5.12
C SER A 93 12.44 -9.00 5.52
N ALA A 94 12.39 -7.79 4.96
CA ALA A 94 11.32 -6.85 5.28
C ALA A 94 10.15 -6.96 4.29
N ASP A 95 8.92 -6.94 4.80
CA ASP A 95 7.73 -6.80 3.96
C ASP A 95 7.53 -5.31 3.65
N VAL A 96 7.66 -4.94 2.37
CA VAL A 96 7.28 -3.59 1.92
C VAL A 96 5.76 -3.51 1.96
N ARG A 97 5.24 -2.58 2.76
CA ARG A 97 3.80 -2.34 2.82
C ARG A 97 3.36 -1.63 1.54
N ASN A 98 2.55 -2.30 0.74
CA ASN A 98 1.85 -1.70 -0.39
C ASN A 98 1.04 -0.46 0.06
N VAL A 99 1.25 0.66 -0.61
CA VAL A 99 0.55 1.93 -0.40
C VAL A 99 -0.60 1.99 -1.41
N PRO A 100 -1.88 2.09 -0.97
CA PRO A 100 -2.98 2.10 -1.93
C PRO A 100 -2.92 3.29 -2.89
N PRO A 101 -3.36 3.11 -4.15
CA PRO A 101 -3.32 4.15 -5.16
C PRO A 101 -4.30 5.28 -4.85
N GLN A 102 -3.98 6.48 -5.33
CA GLN A 102 -4.84 7.66 -5.17
C GLN A 102 -5.29 8.21 -6.53
N ILE A 103 -6.58 8.55 -6.62
CA ILE A 103 -7.14 9.27 -7.76
C ILE A 103 -6.88 10.76 -7.59
N ALA A 104 -6.50 11.42 -8.68
CA ALA A 104 -6.33 12.85 -8.81
C ALA A 104 -6.89 13.35 -10.16
N GLY A 105 -6.75 14.65 -10.41
CA GLY A 105 -7.47 15.37 -11.47
C GLY A 105 -8.57 16.24 -10.89
N ASP A 106 -9.23 17.03 -11.72
CA ASP A 106 -10.38 17.84 -11.28
C ASP A 106 -11.71 17.06 -11.31
N LEU A 107 -11.72 15.86 -11.90
CA LEU A 107 -12.88 14.98 -12.06
C LEU A 107 -14.04 15.67 -12.78
N ASP A 108 -13.74 16.63 -13.66
CA ASP A 108 -14.73 17.38 -14.43
C ASP A 108 -14.43 17.32 -15.92
N LEU A 109 -15.40 16.87 -16.70
CA LEU A 109 -15.32 16.78 -18.16
C LEU A 109 -16.34 17.71 -18.80
N THR A 110 -16.12 18.09 -20.05
CA THR A 110 -17.12 18.78 -20.87
C THR A 110 -17.28 18.08 -22.20
N VAL A 111 -18.52 17.79 -22.58
CA VAL A 111 -18.86 17.16 -23.85
C VAL A 111 -20.07 17.84 -24.48
N ASN A 112 -20.11 17.89 -25.81
CA ASN A 112 -21.33 18.28 -26.50
C ASN A 112 -22.31 17.11 -26.51
N ARG A 113 -23.61 17.39 -26.43
CA ARG A 113 -24.62 16.33 -26.43
C ARG A 113 -24.47 15.36 -27.62
N GLY A 114 -24.43 14.07 -27.31
CA GLY A 114 -24.33 12.99 -28.30
C GLY A 114 -22.95 12.91 -28.97
N GLN A 115 -21.94 13.59 -28.42
CA GLN A 115 -20.57 13.55 -28.89
C GLN A 115 -19.67 12.77 -27.93
N THR A 116 -18.43 12.60 -28.35
CA THR A 116 -17.38 11.92 -27.60
C THR A 116 -16.32 12.94 -27.20
N VAL A 117 -15.81 12.84 -25.97
CA VAL A 117 -14.66 13.61 -25.48
C VAL A 117 -13.58 12.67 -24.98
N ARG A 118 -12.31 13.01 -25.20
CA ARG A 118 -11.18 12.27 -24.65
C ARG A 118 -11.03 12.60 -23.17
N ILE A 119 -10.80 11.57 -22.35
CA ILE A 119 -10.44 11.75 -20.95
C ILE A 119 -8.93 11.94 -20.89
N THR A 120 -8.47 13.00 -20.23
CA THR A 120 -7.05 13.36 -20.11
C THR A 120 -6.57 13.26 -18.66
N PRO A 121 -5.24 13.24 -18.42
CA PRO A 121 -4.68 13.26 -17.07
C PRO A 121 -5.05 14.50 -16.23
N LEU A 122 -5.55 15.57 -16.85
CA LEU A 122 -6.06 16.74 -16.12
C LEU A 122 -7.42 16.43 -15.48
N ASP A 123 -8.26 15.68 -16.20
CA ASP A 123 -9.61 15.32 -15.75
C ASP A 123 -9.55 14.15 -14.76
N LEU A 124 -8.73 13.14 -15.07
CA LEU A 124 -8.62 11.92 -14.27
C LEU A 124 -7.22 11.32 -14.38
N THR A 125 -6.59 11.04 -13.25
CA THR A 125 -5.32 10.30 -13.19
C THR A 125 -5.23 9.50 -11.89
N ALA A 126 -4.39 8.47 -11.85
CA ALA A 126 -4.02 7.79 -10.63
C ALA A 126 -2.52 7.90 -10.39
N VAL A 127 -2.14 7.99 -9.11
CA VAL A 127 -0.75 8.04 -8.66
C VAL A 127 -0.58 7.02 -7.56
N ASP A 128 0.54 6.30 -7.62
CA ASP A 128 0.93 5.31 -6.63
C ASP A 128 2.46 5.40 -6.40
N PRO A 129 2.94 5.45 -5.14
CA PRO A 129 4.36 5.51 -4.84
C PRO A 129 5.15 4.23 -5.13
N ASP A 130 4.51 3.05 -5.13
CA ASP A 130 5.18 1.77 -5.31
C ASP A 130 4.80 1.06 -6.63
N ASP A 131 3.77 1.56 -7.33
CA ASP A 131 3.35 1.05 -8.63
C ASP A 131 3.52 1.99 -9.84
N THR A 132 3.73 1.37 -11.00
CA THR A 132 3.79 2.08 -12.29
C THR A 132 2.41 2.24 -12.91
N ALA A 133 2.25 3.21 -13.82
CA ALA A 133 1.00 3.47 -14.54
C ALA A 133 0.41 2.27 -15.30
N GLN A 134 1.18 1.23 -15.61
CA GLN A 134 0.66 0.03 -16.26
C GLN A 134 -0.10 -0.88 -15.28
N ASN A 135 0.26 -0.83 -14.00
CA ASN A 135 -0.30 -1.68 -12.95
C ASN A 135 -1.52 -1.04 -12.27
N LEU A 136 -1.77 0.25 -12.52
CA LEU A 136 -2.94 0.95 -11.99
C LEU A 136 -4.14 0.78 -12.92
N THR A 137 -5.16 0.07 -12.43
CA THR A 137 -6.36 -0.26 -13.20
C THR A 137 -7.58 0.46 -12.63
N PHE A 138 -8.17 1.35 -13.43
CA PHE A 138 -9.47 1.94 -13.15
C PHE A 138 -10.59 0.94 -13.42
N SER A 139 -11.60 0.96 -12.55
CA SER A 139 -12.90 0.33 -12.76
C SER A 139 -13.98 1.42 -12.80
N VAL A 140 -14.86 1.33 -13.79
CA VAL A 140 -15.96 2.29 -14.02
C VAL A 140 -17.27 1.66 -13.57
N SER A 141 -18.07 2.41 -12.82
CA SER A 141 -19.43 2.02 -12.41
C SER A 141 -20.41 3.20 -12.55
N ASP A 142 -21.71 2.92 -12.39
CA ASP A 142 -22.77 3.92 -12.25
C ASP A 142 -22.76 5.02 -13.32
N ALA A 143 -22.42 4.65 -14.55
CA ALA A 143 -22.41 5.58 -15.67
C ALA A 143 -23.84 6.02 -15.99
N ALA A 144 -24.04 7.32 -16.13
CA ALA A 144 -25.33 7.95 -16.42
C ALA A 144 -25.20 8.90 -17.62
N SER A 145 -26.16 8.84 -18.54
CA SER A 145 -26.20 9.66 -19.77
C SER A 145 -24.96 9.52 -20.66
N GLY A 146 -24.38 8.32 -20.68
CA GLY A 146 -23.20 8.00 -21.46
C GLY A 146 -22.42 6.83 -20.87
N PHE A 147 -21.26 6.55 -21.45
CA PHE A 147 -20.35 5.49 -21.00
C PHE A 147 -18.90 5.82 -21.34
N VAL A 148 -17.97 5.20 -20.62
CA VAL A 148 -16.54 5.25 -20.96
C VAL A 148 -16.24 4.23 -22.06
N ALA A 149 -15.40 4.58 -23.02
CA ALA A 149 -15.05 3.73 -24.16
C ALA A 149 -13.56 3.87 -24.53
N LYS A 150 -13.06 2.87 -25.27
CA LYS A 150 -11.73 2.93 -25.87
C LYS A 150 -11.79 3.64 -27.23
N ALA A 151 -10.80 4.46 -27.54
CA ALA A 151 -10.62 5.10 -28.83
C ALA A 151 -10.60 4.04 -29.94
N GLY A 152 -11.37 4.28 -31.00
CA GLY A 152 -11.57 3.29 -32.08
C GLY A 152 -12.64 2.22 -31.80
N ALA A 153 -13.20 2.16 -30.59
CA ALA A 153 -14.28 1.25 -30.21
C ALA A 153 -15.39 1.99 -29.43
N ALA A 154 -15.76 3.20 -29.87
CA ALA A 154 -16.66 4.13 -29.17
C ALA A 154 -18.14 3.66 -29.06
N THR A 155 -18.46 2.45 -29.49
CA THR A 155 -19.80 1.83 -29.35
C THR A 155 -19.85 0.77 -28.26
N ILE A 156 -18.71 0.43 -27.65
CA ILE A 156 -18.60 -0.62 -26.63
C ILE A 156 -18.25 0.04 -25.30
N ALA A 157 -19.10 -0.18 -24.29
CA ALA A 157 -18.84 0.27 -22.94
C ALA A 157 -17.61 -0.44 -22.36
N LEU A 158 -16.67 0.36 -21.87
CA LEU A 158 -15.45 -0.08 -21.24
C LEU A 158 -15.59 0.12 -19.72
N THR A 159 -15.55 -0.99 -18.98
CA THR A 159 -15.69 -0.98 -17.52
C THR A 159 -14.34 -0.97 -16.80
N LYS A 160 -13.23 -1.20 -17.50
CA LYS A 160 -11.87 -1.15 -16.94
C LYS A 160 -10.85 -0.63 -17.95
N PHE A 161 -9.89 0.14 -17.48
CA PHE A 161 -8.75 0.60 -18.26
C PHE A 161 -7.56 0.90 -17.35
N THR A 162 -6.35 0.93 -17.91
CA THR A 162 -5.13 1.25 -17.15
C THR A 162 -4.80 2.74 -17.21
N GLN A 163 -4.06 3.23 -16.21
CA GLN A 163 -3.51 4.59 -16.22
C GLN A 163 -2.63 4.84 -17.46
N THR A 164 -1.90 3.83 -17.94
CA THR A 164 -1.13 3.91 -19.19
C THR A 164 -2.02 4.18 -20.41
N GLU A 165 -3.16 3.50 -20.53
CA GLU A 165 -4.11 3.72 -21.64
C GLU A 165 -4.73 5.12 -21.61
N LEU A 166 -5.00 5.64 -20.41
CA LEU A 166 -5.48 7.01 -20.21
C LEU A 166 -4.40 8.04 -20.59
N GLN A 167 -3.14 7.82 -20.22
CA GLN A 167 -2.02 8.71 -20.57
C GLN A 167 -1.71 8.70 -22.07
N ALA A 168 -1.81 7.53 -22.71
CA ALA A 168 -1.82 7.42 -24.18
C ALA A 168 -3.07 8.07 -24.80
N GLY A 169 -4.08 8.33 -23.96
CA GLY A 169 -5.44 8.83 -24.23
C GLY A 169 -6.17 8.08 -25.31
N SER A 170 -6.12 6.76 -25.11
CA SER A 170 -7.02 5.82 -25.73
C SER A 170 -8.37 5.77 -25.02
N ILE A 171 -8.62 6.58 -23.99
CA ILE A 171 -9.83 6.51 -23.15
C ILE A 171 -10.70 7.75 -23.39
N MET A 172 -11.99 7.52 -23.59
CA MET A 172 -12.97 8.53 -23.98
C MET A 172 -14.27 8.37 -23.19
N PHE A 173 -15.02 9.45 -23.03
CA PHE A 173 -16.41 9.43 -22.61
C PHE A 173 -17.32 9.68 -23.81
N VAL A 174 -18.33 8.82 -23.99
CA VAL A 174 -19.33 8.90 -25.06
C VAL A 174 -20.66 9.29 -24.44
N HIS A 175 -21.17 10.48 -24.77
CA HIS A 175 -22.50 10.90 -24.34
C HIS A 175 -23.58 10.24 -25.20
N ASP A 176 -24.62 9.69 -24.59
CA ASP A 176 -25.64 8.88 -25.30
C ASP A 176 -26.71 9.71 -26.05
N GLY A 177 -26.73 11.02 -25.83
CA GLY A 177 -27.64 11.95 -26.48
C GLY A 177 -28.89 12.27 -25.67
N SER A 178 -28.98 11.76 -24.43
CA SER A 178 -30.06 12.06 -23.50
C SER A 178 -30.26 13.57 -23.28
N MET A 179 -31.45 13.93 -22.83
CA MET A 179 -31.77 15.30 -22.47
C MET A 179 -31.29 15.58 -21.04
N GLY A 180 -30.27 16.41 -20.90
CA GLY A 180 -29.73 16.81 -19.61
C GLY A 180 -28.52 17.73 -19.79
N ALA A 181 -28.18 18.47 -18.73
CA ALA A 181 -26.96 19.30 -18.70
C ALA A 181 -25.78 18.58 -18.03
N LYS A 182 -26.00 17.37 -17.51
CA LYS A 182 -25.03 16.59 -16.74
C LYS A 182 -25.11 15.11 -17.13
N ALA A 183 -23.93 14.51 -17.22
CA ALA A 183 -23.68 13.08 -17.25
C ALA A 183 -22.62 12.75 -16.19
N SER A 184 -22.43 11.48 -15.87
CA SER A 184 -21.45 11.09 -14.83
C SER A 184 -21.04 9.64 -14.96
N PHE A 185 -19.94 9.29 -14.30
CA PHE A 185 -19.59 7.91 -13.99
C PHE A 185 -18.73 7.86 -12.73
N ASN A 186 -18.75 6.74 -12.04
CA ASN A 186 -17.92 6.50 -10.87
C ASN A 186 -16.65 5.76 -11.26
N VAL A 187 -15.57 6.03 -10.53
CA VAL A 187 -14.27 5.37 -10.70
C VAL A 187 -13.70 4.92 -9.36
N VAL A 188 -13.05 3.75 -9.40
CA VAL A 188 -12.12 3.26 -8.37
C VAL A 188 -10.86 2.82 -9.11
N VAL A 189 -9.67 3.10 -8.56
CA VAL A 189 -8.42 2.52 -9.06
C VAL A 189 -7.92 1.46 -8.10
N ALA A 190 -7.37 0.38 -8.65
CA ALA A 190 -6.68 -0.65 -7.91
C ALA A 190 -5.28 -0.87 -8.47
N ASP A 191 -4.34 -1.22 -7.60
CA ASP A 191 -3.00 -1.68 -7.96
C ASP A 191 -3.00 -3.19 -8.32
N LYS A 192 -1.81 -3.75 -8.61
CA LYS A 192 -1.69 -5.17 -8.99
C LYS A 192 -1.83 -6.12 -7.78
N GLU A 193 -1.55 -5.66 -6.58
CA GLU A 193 -1.72 -6.37 -5.30
C GLU A 193 -3.19 -6.37 -4.82
N GLY A 194 -4.05 -5.55 -5.43
CA GLY A 194 -5.47 -5.43 -5.15
C GLY A 194 -5.85 -4.38 -4.11
N ALA A 195 -4.93 -3.53 -3.63
CA ALA A 195 -5.34 -2.38 -2.82
C ALA A 195 -6.01 -1.33 -3.71
N THR A 196 -6.92 -0.54 -3.12
CA THR A 196 -7.79 0.36 -3.89
C THR A 196 -7.78 1.77 -3.33
N SER A 197 -8.19 2.74 -4.17
CA SER A 197 -8.41 4.13 -3.76
C SER A 197 -9.56 4.34 -2.76
N GLY A 198 -10.19 3.27 -2.27
CA GLY A 198 -11.29 3.32 -1.32
C GLY A 198 -12.67 3.45 -1.99
N GLN A 199 -13.48 4.38 -1.51
CA GLN A 199 -14.83 4.59 -2.03
C GLN A 199 -14.82 5.10 -3.47
N PRO A 200 -15.83 4.74 -4.30
CA PRO A 200 -15.94 5.27 -5.65
C PRO A 200 -16.00 6.80 -5.68
N GLN A 201 -15.24 7.41 -6.59
CA GLN A 201 -15.25 8.85 -6.84
C GLN A 201 -16.03 9.14 -8.12
N THR A 202 -16.88 10.17 -8.10
CA THR A 202 -17.69 10.54 -9.26
C THR A 202 -16.94 11.51 -10.16
N VAL A 203 -16.80 11.16 -11.43
CA VAL A 203 -16.43 12.07 -12.50
C VAL A 203 -17.71 12.74 -13.02
N THR A 204 -17.74 14.07 -12.96
CA THR A 204 -18.84 14.87 -13.49
C THR A 204 -18.57 15.19 -14.95
N VAL A 205 -19.61 15.14 -15.78
CA VAL A 205 -19.52 15.52 -17.19
C VAL A 205 -20.55 16.60 -17.49
N ASN A 206 -20.09 17.80 -17.80
CA ASN A 206 -20.93 18.91 -18.25
C ASN A 206 -21.34 18.70 -19.72
N VAL A 207 -22.65 18.77 -19.99
CA VAL A 207 -23.20 18.58 -21.32
C VAL A 207 -23.57 19.93 -21.91
N ARG A 208 -22.98 20.28 -23.05
CA ARG A 208 -23.26 21.50 -23.83
C ARG A 208 -24.15 21.22 -25.03
#